data_AF-A0A936KS57-F1
#
_entry.id   AF-A0A936KS57-F1
#
_cell.length_a   1.000
_cell.length_b   1.000
_cell.length_c   1.000
_cell.angle_alpha   90.00
_cell.angle_beta   90.00
_cell.angle_gamma   90.00
#
_symmetry.space_group_name_H-M   'P 1'
#
loop_
_entity.id
_entity.type
_entity.pdbx_description
1 polymer ?
#
loop_
_entity_poly.entity_id
_entity_poly.type
_entity_poly.pdbx_seq_one_letter_code
_entity_poly.pdbx_strand_id
1 'polypeptide(L)'
;MLPIQQPPLGFVLAFLLFSLIFLSNTFRLWFNTEKYYQDLYNSLTRSPMPFKEFFLMRLKNRKRWEVEQKVFSMIGIVAVVGMDVFVVMAYLG
;
A
#
# COMPACT_ATOMS: atom_id res chain seq x y z
N MET A 1 14.46 24.30 -15.30
CA MET A 1 13.78 23.01 -15.00
C MET A 1 14.66 21.92 -15.56
N LEU A 2 15.03 20.91 -14.76
CA LEU A 2 15.78 19.75 -15.26
C LEU A 2 14.92 19.02 -16.30
N PRO A 3 15.47 18.54 -17.43
CA PRO A 3 14.69 17.77 -18.39
C PRO A 3 14.18 16.51 -17.68
N ILE A 4 12.85 16.33 -17.65
CA ILE A 4 12.24 15.11 -17.17
C ILE A 4 12.63 14.03 -18.16
N GLN A 5 13.59 13.18 -17.77
CA GLN A 5 14.03 12.09 -18.62
C GLN A 5 12.89 11.07 -18.70
N GLN A 6 12.49 10.73 -19.93
CA GLN A 6 11.42 9.76 -20.18
C GLN A 6 11.76 8.44 -19.46
N PRO A 7 10.92 7.96 -18.52
CA PRO A 7 11.20 6.74 -17.79
C PRO A 7 11.11 5.52 -18.74
N PRO A 8 11.92 4.46 -18.52
CA PRO A 8 11.79 3.23 -19.29
C PRO A 8 10.40 2.60 -19.12
N LEU A 9 9.83 2.01 -20.18
CA LEU A 9 8.52 1.33 -20.11
C LEU A 9 8.46 0.27 -19.00
N GLY A 10 9.54 -0.50 -18.82
CA GLY A 10 9.61 -1.51 -17.76
C GLY A 10 9.47 -0.92 -16.35
N PHE A 11 10.02 0.28 -16.12
CA PHE A 11 9.84 1.00 -14.85
C PHE A 11 8.38 1.41 -14.66
N VAL A 12 7.75 1.98 -15.68
CA VAL A 12 6.34 2.41 -15.64
C VAL A 12 5.43 1.23 -15.33
N LEU A 13 5.60 0.10 -16.02
CA LEU A 13 4.80 -1.10 -15.78
C LEU A 13 4.98 -1.66 -14.37
N ALA A 14 6.22 -1.73 -13.88
CA ALA A 14 6.50 -2.18 -12.52
C ALA A 14 5.86 -1.23 -11.49
N PHE A 15 5.97 0.08 -11.69
CA PHE A 15 5.37 1.09 -10.82
C PHE A 15 3.85 0.92 -10.74
N LEU A 16 3.17 0.87 -11.89
CA LEU A 16 1.73 0.70 -11.97
C LEU A 16 1.26 -0.64 -11.35
N LEU A 17 2.07 -1.70 -11.47
CA LEU A 17 1.78 -2.97 -10.80
C LEU A 17 1.84 -2.83 -9.27
N PHE A 18 2.84 -2.13 -8.73
CA PHE A 18 2.90 -1.84 -7.29
C PHE A 18 1.72 -0.97 -6.84
N SER A 19 1.35 0.04 -7.62
CA SER A 19 0.15 0.85 -7.38
C SER A 19 -1.12 0.00 -7.33
N LEU A 20 -1.28 -0.94 -8.28
CA LEU A 20 -2.41 -1.86 -8.31
C LEU A 20 -2.45 -2.77 -7.08
N ILE A 21 -1.30 -3.31 -6.66
CA ILE A 21 -1.19 -4.13 -5.45
C ILE A 21 -1.58 -3.31 -4.21
N PHE A 22 -1.09 -2.06 -4.10
CA PHE A 22 -1.43 -1.17 -3.00
C PHE A 22 -2.94 -0.88 -2.96
N LEU A 23 -3.53 -0.52 -4.09
CA LEU A 23 -4.96 -0.22 -4.21
C LEU A 23 -5.83 -1.46 -3.92
N SER A 24 -5.40 -2.65 -4.37
CA SER A 24 -6.09 -3.91 -4.06
C SER A 24 -6.08 -4.22 -2.55
N ASN A 25 -4.94 -4.05 -1.89
CA ASN A 25 -4.86 -4.21 -0.44
C ASN A 25 -5.70 -3.16 0.31
N THR A 26 -5.70 -1.92 -0.18
CA THR A 26 -6.55 -0.86 0.36
C THR A 26 -8.03 -1.21 0.19
N PHE A 27 -8.45 -1.68 -0.97
CA PHE A 27 -9.81 -2.16 -1.17
C PHE A 27 -10.20 -3.26 -0.17
N ARG A 28 -9.33 -4.25 0.05
CA ARG A 28 -9.56 -5.30 1.06
C ARG A 28 -9.63 -4.73 2.48
N LEU A 29 -8.80 -3.74 2.82
CA LEU A 29 -8.85 -3.05 4.10
C LEU A 29 -10.21 -2.34 4.33
N TRP A 30 -10.77 -1.71 3.31
CA TRP A 30 -12.00 -0.92 3.43
C TRP A 30 -13.27 -1.76 3.39
N PHE A 31 -13.31 -2.79 2.54
CA PHE A 31 -14.54 -3.57 2.29
C PHE A 31 -14.53 -4.98 2.88
N ASN A 32 -13.35 -5.52 3.22
CA ASN A 32 -13.19 -6.87 3.78
C ASN A 32 -12.30 -6.85 5.03
N THR A 33 -12.49 -5.84 5.90
CA THR A 33 -11.59 -5.52 7.00
C THR A 33 -11.36 -6.68 7.97
N GLU A 34 -12.41 -7.46 8.30
CA GLU A 34 -12.29 -8.64 9.17
C GLU A 34 -11.34 -9.68 8.59
N LYS A 35 -11.58 -10.09 7.34
CA LYS A 35 -10.75 -11.08 6.65
C LYS A 35 -9.32 -10.58 6.48
N TYR A 36 -9.16 -9.31 6.12
CA TYR A 36 -7.86 -8.67 5.98
C TYR A 36 -7.08 -8.66 7.30
N TYR A 37 -7.75 -8.34 8.42
CA TYR A 37 -7.15 -8.39 9.76
C TYR A 37 -6.72 -9.81 10.15
N GLN A 38 -7.58 -10.81 9.93
CA GLN A 38 -7.27 -12.21 10.25
C GLN A 38 -6.10 -12.74 9.41
N ASP A 39 -6.08 -12.46 8.11
CA ASP A 39 -4.99 -12.83 7.20
C ASP A 39 -3.65 -12.23 7.67
N LEU A 40 -3.66 -10.95 8.08
CA LEU A 40 -2.48 -10.25 8.59
C LEU A 40 -1.99 -10.85 9.93
N TYR A 41 -2.91 -11.12 10.85
CA TYR A 41 -2.57 -11.75 12.13
C TYR A 41 -2.01 -13.16 11.95
N ASN A 42 -2.60 -13.96 11.06
CA ASN A 42 -2.14 -15.30 10.74
C ASN A 42 -0.76 -15.29 10.07
N SER A 43 -0.49 -14.32 9.18
CA SER A 43 0.82 -14.15 8.56
C SER A 43 1.90 -13.84 9.59
N LEU A 44 1.63 -12.89 10.50
CA LEU A 44 2.56 -12.49 11.57
C LEU A 44 2.81 -13.60 12.59
N THR A 45 1.81 -14.43 12.88
CA THR A 45 1.98 -15.55 13.82
C THR A 45 2.79 -16.69 13.24
N ARG A 46 2.65 -16.97 11.94
CA ARG A 46 3.36 -18.06 11.23
C ARG A 46 4.82 -17.74 10.87
N SER A 47 5.17 -16.46 10.67
CA SER A 47 6.51 -16.07 10.23
C SER A 47 7.42 -15.67 11.40
N PRO A 48 8.68 -16.14 11.46
CA PRO A 48 9.69 -15.59 12.35
C PRO A 48 10.21 -14.26 11.77
N MET A 49 9.34 -13.23 11.75
CA MET A 49 9.72 -11.90 11.27
C MET A 49 10.36 -11.08 12.40
N PRO A 50 11.41 -10.28 12.10
CA PRO A 50 11.86 -9.25 13.03
C PRO A 50 10.70 -8.29 13.32
N PHE A 51 10.61 -7.79 14.55
CA PHE A 51 9.53 -6.90 15.01
C PHE A 51 8.12 -7.52 15.07
N LYS A 52 7.98 -8.85 14.99
CA LYS A 52 6.68 -9.54 15.16
C LYS A 52 5.89 -9.03 16.36
N GLU A 53 6.52 -8.92 17.52
CA GLU A 53 5.86 -8.46 18.75
C GLU A 53 5.33 -7.03 18.64
N PHE A 54 6.08 -6.14 17.98
CA PHE A 54 5.65 -4.77 17.75
C PHE A 54 4.39 -4.71 16.88
N PHE A 55 4.34 -5.49 15.80
CA PHE A 55 3.15 -5.56 14.93
C PHE A 55 1.96 -6.21 15.64
N LEU A 56 2.19 -7.30 16.39
CA LEU A 56 1.14 -7.94 17.19
C LEU A 56 0.57 -6.99 18.26
N MET A 57 1.42 -6.19 18.91
CA MET A 57 0.99 -5.20 19.89
C MET A 57 0.09 -4.13 19.27
N ARG A 58 0.40 -3.68 18.04
CA ARG A 58 -0.47 -2.75 17.29
C ARG A 58 -1.81 -3.38 16.91
N LEU A 59 -1.82 -4.67 16.53
CA LEU A 59 -3.05 -5.38 16.21
C LEU A 59 -3.94 -5.66 17.42
N LYS A 60 -3.37 -5.69 18.65
CA LYS A 60 -4.11 -5.94 19.89
C LYS A 60 -5.33 -5.02 20.07
N ASN A 61 -5.21 -3.75 19.68
CA ASN A 61 -6.34 -2.83 19.63
C ASN A 61 -6.86 -2.69 18.20
N ARG A 62 -7.69 -3.66 17.78
CA ARG A 62 -8.23 -3.74 16.43
C ARG A 62 -8.91 -2.46 15.96
N LYS A 63 -9.78 -1.84 16.77
CA LYS A 63 -10.52 -0.63 16.37
C LYS A 63 -9.57 0.52 16.08
N ARG A 64 -8.58 0.73 16.96
CA ARG A 64 -7.54 1.74 16.76
C ARG A 64 -6.72 1.46 15.51
N TRP A 65 -6.27 0.22 15.35
CA TRP A 65 -5.50 -0.20 14.18
C TRP A 65 -6.29 0.05 12.89
N GLU A 66 -7.58 -0.31 12.85
CA GLU A 66 -8.42 -0.12 11.67
C GLU A 66 -8.53 1.36 11.29
N VAL A 67 -8.76 2.25 12.26
CA VAL A 67 -8.82 3.70 12.03
C VAL A 67 -7.48 4.22 11.53
N GLU A 68 -6.38 3.87 12.19
CA GLU A 68 -5.03 4.26 11.77
C GLU A 68 -4.74 3.81 10.33
N GLN A 69 -5.01 2.54 10.00
CA GLN A 69 -4.79 2.00 8.65
C GLN A 69 -5.66 2.69 7.60
N LYS A 70 -6.94 2.94 7.90
CA LYS A 70 -7.84 3.65 6.97
C LYS A 70 -7.35 5.07 6.70
N VAL A 71 -6.93 5.81 7.74
CA VAL A 71 -6.35 7.15 7.60
C VAL A 71 -5.06 7.12 6.77
N PHE A 72 -4.12 6.23 7.09
CA PHE A 72 -2.88 6.09 6.32
C PHE A 72 -3.15 5.68 4.86
N SER A 73 -4.12 4.81 4.64
CA SER A 73 -4.49 4.38 3.29
C SER A 73 -5.07 5.51 2.45
N MET A 74 -5.84 6.45 3.02
CA MET A 74 -6.31 7.61 2.26
C MET A 74 -5.16 8.49 1.78
N ILE A 75 -4.20 8.76 2.67
CA ILE A 75 -2.98 9.52 2.31
C ILE A 75 -2.22 8.78 1.21
N GLY A 76 -2.08 7.46 1.36
CA GLY A 76 -1.43 6.61 0.36
C GLY A 76 -2.15 6.60 -0.98
N ILE A 77 -3.48 6.56 -1.03
CA ILE A 77 -4.26 6.64 -2.29
C ILE A 77 -3.95 7.94 -3.02
N VAL A 78 -3.98 9.09 -2.33
CA VAL A 78 -3.68 10.39 -2.95
C VAL A 78 -2.27 10.41 -3.53
N ALA A 79 -1.29 9.91 -2.77
CA ALA A 79 0.10 9.86 -3.22
C ALA A 79 0.29 8.91 -4.42
N VAL A 80 -0.28 7.71 -4.37
CA VAL A 80 -0.17 6.69 -5.44
C VAL A 80 -0.84 7.17 -6.71
N VAL A 81 -2.08 7.65 -6.65
CA VAL A 81 -2.80 8.16 -7.83
C VAL A 81 -2.08 9.36 -8.43
N GLY A 82 -1.60 10.29 -7.59
CA GLY A 82 -0.82 11.43 -8.05
C GLY A 82 0.45 10.99 -8.78
N MET A 83 1.19 10.05 -8.20
CA MET A 83 2.42 9.54 -8.81
C MET A 83 2.16 8.73 -10.09
N ASP A 84 1.08 7.94 -10.15
CA ASP A 84 0.70 7.22 -11.37
C ASP A 84 0.50 8.19 -12.54
N VAL A 85 -0.20 9.30 -12.28
CA VAL A 85 -0.39 10.37 -13.28
C VAL A 85 0.96 10.97 -13.70
N PHE A 86 1.82 11.33 -12.76
CA PHE A 86 3.15 11.88 -13.08
C PHE A 86 4.02 10.92 -13.88
N VAL A 87 4.05 9.64 -13.51
CA VAL A 87 4.86 8.61 -14.18
C VAL A 87 4.36 8.36 -15.61
N VAL A 88 3.04 8.30 -15.81
CA VAL A 88 2.45 8.12 -17.15
C VAL A 88 2.68 9.37 -18.01
N MET A 89 2.48 10.58 -17.46
CA MET A 89 2.78 11.83 -18.18
C MET A 89 4.25 11.88 -18.60
N ALA A 90 5.18 11.60 -17.68
CA ALA A 90 6.61 11.59 -17.98
C ALA A 90 6.97 10.55 -19.06
N TYR A 91 6.24 9.43 -19.14
CA TYR A 91 6.43 8.42 -20.17
C TYR A 91 5.91 8.84 -21.55
N LEU A 92 4.77 9.55 -21.59
CA LEU A 92 4.14 9.95 -22.85
C LEU A 92 4.80 11.18 -23.50
N GLY A 93 5.50 12.01 -22.72
CA GLY A 93 6.14 13.25 -23.19
C GLY A 93 5.22 14.44 -23.01
#